data_AF-A0AAV1CM68-F1
#
_entry.id   AF-A0AAV1CM68-F1
#
_cell.length_a   1.000
_cell.length_b   1.000
_cell.length_c   1.000
_cell.angle_alpha   90.00
_cell.angle_beta   90.00
_cell.angle_gamma   90.00
#
_symmetry.space_group_name_H-M   'P 1'
#
loop_
_entity.id
_entity.type
_entity.pdbx_description
1 polymer ?
#
loop_
_entity_poly.entity_id
_entity_poly.type
_entity_poly.pdbx_seq_one_letter_code
_entity_poly.pdbx_strand_id
1 'polypeptide(L)'
;MDSKKLLFQLTFLCSAIFAYFPTICYGDYYASRATYYGSPECKGNPTGACGYGEYGRTVNDGQVTGVSRLYRGGAGCGACYQVKCTVPGLCSDEGATVVVTDYGEGDRTDFILSTAAYAKLARPALADKLFAYGVVDVTFARIPCKYNYNLQFQVVGKSKNPGYLAIVPLYQPGAYEIVAVQVWQVNYTINRDN
;
A
#
# COMPACT_ATOMS: atom_id res chain seq x y z
N MET A 1 32.40 46.57 -3.65
CA MET A 1 31.16 45.79 -3.81
C MET A 1 30.75 45.35 -2.41
N ASP A 2 29.60 45.84 -1.93
CA ASP A 2 29.27 45.88 -0.50
C ASP A 2 28.88 44.48 0.04
N SER A 3 29.64 43.97 1.02
CA SER A 3 29.48 42.62 1.60
C SER A 3 28.05 42.36 2.11
N LYS A 4 27.35 43.41 2.54
CA LYS A 4 25.95 43.35 2.99
C LYS A 4 24.97 43.03 1.85
N LYS A 5 25.26 43.46 0.62
CA LYS A 5 24.44 43.14 -0.57
C LYS A 5 24.59 41.67 -0.99
N LEU A 6 25.78 41.10 -0.80
CA LEU A 6 26.05 39.70 -1.12
C LEU A 6 25.33 38.76 -0.14
N LEU A 7 25.37 39.06 1.16
CA LEU A 7 24.60 38.30 2.17
C LEU A 7 23.09 38.36 1.91
N PHE A 8 22.56 39.52 1.52
CA PHE A 8 21.13 39.70 1.26
C PHE A 8 20.67 38.98 -0.02
N GLN A 9 21.52 38.88 -1.04
CA GLN A 9 21.23 38.09 -2.23
C GLN A 9 21.30 36.58 -1.98
N LEU A 10 22.26 36.12 -1.16
CA LEU A 10 22.34 34.70 -0.77
C LEU A 10 21.14 34.25 0.07
N THR A 11 20.61 35.08 0.96
CA THR A 11 19.42 34.74 1.76
C THR A 11 18.14 34.72 0.92
N PHE A 12 18.01 35.60 -0.08
CA PHE A 12 16.87 35.64 -1.00
C PHE A 12 16.87 34.44 -1.98
N LEU A 13 18.05 33.98 -2.41
CA LEU A 13 18.20 32.76 -3.21
C LEU A 13 17.91 31.49 -2.41
N CYS A 14 18.29 31.42 -1.13
CA CYS A 14 18.03 30.25 -0.28
C CYS A 14 16.55 30.09 0.08
N SER A 15 15.81 31.20 0.20
CA SER A 15 14.37 31.20 0.50
C SER A 15 13.50 30.87 -0.73
N ALA A 16 13.96 31.19 -1.94
CA ALA A 16 13.31 30.77 -3.18
C ALA A 16 13.45 29.26 -3.47
N ILE A 17 14.51 28.61 -2.98
CA ILE A 17 14.74 27.16 -3.15
C ILE A 17 13.83 26.34 -2.21
N PHE A 18 13.50 26.86 -1.03
CA PHE A 18 12.55 26.21 -0.09
C PHE A 18 11.09 26.27 -0.56
N ALA A 19 10.76 27.04 -1.60
CA ALA A 19 9.42 27.07 -2.19
C ALA A 19 9.19 25.97 -3.25
N TYR A 20 10.25 25.24 -3.62
CA TYR A 20 10.14 24.02 -4.44
C TYR A 20 10.05 22.78 -3.53
N PHE A 21 9.15 22.79 -2.55
CA PHE A 21 8.63 21.50 -2.10
C PHE A 21 7.82 20.96 -3.28
N PRO A 22 8.19 19.82 -3.89
CA PRO A 22 7.27 19.15 -4.78
C PRO A 22 6.00 18.93 -3.96
N THR A 23 4.91 19.59 -4.32
CA THR A 23 3.60 19.22 -3.87
C THR A 23 3.40 17.79 -4.35
N ILE A 24 3.72 16.82 -3.48
CA ILE A 24 3.47 15.41 -3.77
C ILE A 24 1.97 15.35 -4.03
N CYS A 25 1.61 15.01 -5.27
CA CYS A 25 0.23 14.97 -5.72
C CYS A 25 -0.49 13.79 -5.07
N TYR A 26 -0.76 13.90 -3.77
CA TYR A 26 -1.74 13.06 -3.09
C TYR A 26 -3.11 13.60 -3.47
N GLY A 27 -3.74 13.00 -4.46
CA GLY A 27 -5.10 13.39 -4.85
C GLY A 27 -5.50 13.08 -6.28
N ASP A 28 -4.55 12.83 -7.17
CA ASP A 28 -4.89 12.49 -8.55
C ASP A 28 -5.45 11.07 -8.62
N TYR A 29 -6.65 10.97 -9.19
CA TYR A 29 -7.31 9.71 -9.47
C TYR A 29 -6.94 9.25 -10.88
N TYR A 30 -6.48 8.00 -10.98
CA TYR A 30 -6.11 7.36 -12.23
C TYR A 30 -7.18 6.36 -12.63
N ALA A 31 -7.51 6.32 -13.93
CA ALA A 31 -8.41 5.32 -14.46
C ALA A 31 -7.73 3.94 -14.53
N SER A 32 -8.47 2.90 -14.17
CA SER A 32 -8.06 1.50 -14.28
C SER A 32 -9.30 0.58 -14.29
N ARG A 33 -9.10 -0.72 -14.13
CA ARG A 33 -10.15 -1.72 -13.98
C ARG A 33 -9.89 -2.55 -12.73
N ALA A 34 -10.98 -2.99 -12.10
CA ALA A 34 -10.96 -3.87 -10.95
C ALA A 34 -11.84 -5.11 -11.18
N THR A 35 -11.43 -6.23 -10.61
CA THR A 35 -12.24 -7.44 -10.45
C THR A 35 -12.12 -7.94 -9.02
N TYR A 36 -12.67 -9.12 -8.73
CA TYR A 36 -12.59 -9.73 -7.41
C TYR A 36 -12.22 -11.22 -7.49
N TYR A 37 -11.74 -11.76 -6.39
CA TYR A 37 -11.54 -13.20 -6.21
C TYR A 37 -12.34 -13.70 -5.01
N GLY A 38 -12.76 -14.96 -5.07
CA GLY A 38 -13.41 -15.64 -3.96
C GLY A 38 -12.40 -16.16 -2.94
N SER A 39 -12.74 -16.03 -1.65
CA SER A 39 -11.91 -16.52 -0.54
C SER A 39 -12.79 -16.86 0.68
N PRO A 40 -12.30 -17.70 1.61
CA PRO A 40 -12.94 -17.88 2.91
C PRO A 40 -13.15 -16.53 3.62
N GLU A 41 -14.32 -16.35 4.24
CA GLU A 41 -14.73 -15.13 4.93
C GLU A 41 -14.74 -13.85 4.06
N CYS A 42 -14.63 -13.96 2.73
CA CYS A 42 -14.59 -12.84 1.79
C CYS A 42 -13.37 -11.90 1.93
N LYS A 43 -12.28 -12.35 2.57
CA LYS A 43 -11.10 -11.55 2.92
C LYS A 43 -9.87 -11.83 2.02
N GLY A 44 -8.68 -11.47 2.49
CA GLY A 44 -7.40 -11.72 1.81
C GLY A 44 -7.06 -13.20 1.59
N ASN A 45 -5.90 -13.47 0.99
CA ASN A 45 -5.29 -14.79 0.93
C ASN A 45 -4.02 -14.80 1.79
N PRO A 46 -3.82 -15.77 2.70
CA PRO A 46 -2.58 -15.86 3.47
C PRO A 46 -1.33 -16.19 2.63
N THR A 47 -1.48 -16.67 1.40
CA THR A 47 -0.36 -17.05 0.52
C THR A 47 -0.03 -16.02 -0.57
N GLY A 48 -0.48 -14.77 -0.41
CA GLY A 48 -0.20 -13.71 -1.39
C GLY A 48 1.30 -13.43 -1.57
N ALA A 49 1.67 -12.93 -2.74
CA ALA A 49 3.04 -12.68 -3.19
C ALA A 49 3.82 -11.66 -2.33
N CYS A 50 3.15 -10.88 -1.48
CA CYS A 50 3.80 -10.01 -0.51
C CYS A 50 4.34 -10.74 0.73
N GLY A 51 4.03 -12.04 0.89
CA GLY A 51 4.60 -12.85 1.96
C GLY A 51 4.09 -12.54 3.37
N TYR A 52 2.94 -11.86 3.47
CA TYR A 52 2.37 -11.43 4.75
C TYR A 52 1.75 -12.56 5.59
N GLY A 53 1.55 -13.76 5.03
CA GLY A 53 0.90 -14.84 5.78
C GLY A 53 -0.51 -14.45 6.22
N GLU A 54 -0.91 -14.92 7.40
CA GLU A 54 -2.24 -14.66 7.97
C GLU A 54 -2.55 -13.17 8.20
N TYR A 55 -1.51 -12.34 8.40
CA TYR A 55 -1.69 -10.89 8.47
C TYR A 55 -2.23 -10.32 7.14
N GLY A 56 -1.74 -10.80 6.00
CA GLY A 56 -2.21 -10.38 4.68
C GLY A 56 -3.67 -10.73 4.42
N ARG A 57 -4.21 -11.72 5.14
CA ARG A 57 -5.64 -12.06 5.06
C ARG A 57 -6.52 -11.00 5.73
N THR A 58 -6.07 -10.46 6.86
CA THR A 58 -6.93 -9.72 7.80
C THR A 58 -6.61 -8.25 7.90
N VAL A 59 -5.47 -7.79 7.37
CA VAL A 59 -5.11 -6.38 7.36
C VAL A 59 -6.23 -5.53 6.75
N ASN A 60 -6.49 -4.37 7.36
CA ASN A 60 -7.55 -3.45 6.94
C ASN A 60 -8.93 -4.15 6.85
N ASP A 61 -9.23 -4.97 7.86
CA ASP A 61 -10.45 -5.80 7.95
C ASP A 61 -10.66 -6.75 6.77
N GLY A 62 -9.58 -7.11 6.07
CA GLY A 62 -9.62 -7.93 4.87
C GLY A 62 -10.03 -7.18 3.60
N GLN A 63 -10.11 -5.85 3.64
CA GLN A 63 -10.19 -5.01 2.44
C GLN A 63 -8.78 -4.89 1.84
N VAL A 64 -8.45 -5.88 1.03
CA VAL A 64 -7.11 -6.05 0.44
C VAL A 64 -7.21 -6.31 -1.05
N THR A 65 -6.07 -6.24 -1.73
CA THR A 65 -6.01 -6.43 -3.17
C THR A 65 -4.70 -7.06 -3.63
N GLY A 66 -4.79 -7.89 -4.66
CA GLY A 66 -3.66 -8.17 -5.55
C GLY A 66 -3.58 -7.11 -6.64
N VAL A 67 -2.36 -6.71 -7.01
CA VAL A 67 -2.16 -5.73 -8.09
C VAL A 67 -1.23 -6.23 -9.19
N SER A 68 -1.43 -5.72 -10.41
CA SER A 68 -0.54 -6.01 -11.54
C SER A 68 0.61 -5.00 -11.60
N ARG A 69 0.47 -3.91 -12.36
CA ARG A 69 1.54 -2.92 -12.60
C ARG A 69 2.03 -2.24 -11.32
N LEU A 70 1.16 -2.09 -10.32
CA LEU A 70 1.49 -1.44 -9.06
C LEU A 70 2.32 -2.33 -8.13
N TYR A 71 2.46 -3.63 -8.42
CA TYR A 71 3.24 -4.57 -7.59
C TYR A 71 4.73 -4.21 -7.56
N ARG A 72 5.28 -3.80 -8.71
CA ARG A 72 6.65 -3.30 -8.87
C ARG A 72 7.70 -4.20 -8.20
N GLY A 73 7.64 -5.50 -8.49
CA GLY A 73 8.57 -6.48 -7.93
C GLY A 73 8.51 -6.60 -6.41
N GLY A 74 7.38 -6.27 -5.79
CA GLY A 74 7.17 -6.28 -4.35
C GLY A 74 7.31 -4.91 -3.67
N ALA A 75 7.87 -3.89 -4.33
CA ALA A 75 7.97 -2.54 -3.76
C ALA A 75 6.60 -1.91 -3.48
N GLY A 76 5.55 -2.34 -4.18
CA GLY A 76 4.17 -1.92 -3.95
C GLY A 76 3.46 -2.66 -2.81
N CYS A 77 4.07 -3.67 -2.20
CA CYS A 77 3.47 -4.40 -1.08
C CYS A 77 3.23 -3.47 0.11
N GLY A 78 2.04 -3.58 0.72
CA GLY A 78 1.64 -2.75 1.85
C GLY A 78 1.15 -1.36 1.47
N ALA A 79 1.18 -0.98 0.19
CA ALA A 79 0.61 0.27 -0.30
C ALA A 79 -0.90 0.33 -0.08
N CYS A 80 -1.42 1.51 0.25
CA CYS A 80 -2.86 1.76 0.38
C CYS A 80 -3.39 2.58 -0.79
N TYR A 81 -4.52 2.17 -1.34
CA TYR A 81 -5.22 2.88 -2.41
C TYR A 81 -6.67 3.12 -2.03
N GLN A 82 -7.18 4.30 -2.39
CA GLN A 82 -8.61 4.54 -2.47
C GLN A 82 -9.07 4.14 -3.87
N VAL A 83 -10.01 3.21 -3.97
CA VAL A 83 -10.54 2.70 -5.24
C VAL A 83 -12.04 2.99 -5.30
N LYS A 84 -12.52 3.53 -6.42
CA LYS A 84 -13.94 3.87 -6.65
C LYS A 84 -14.38 3.34 -8.00
N CYS A 85 -15.54 2.68 -8.09
CA CYS A 85 -16.06 2.28 -9.40
C CYS A 85 -16.77 3.45 -10.10
N THR A 86 -16.98 3.32 -11.41
CA THR A 86 -17.60 4.36 -12.25
C THR A 86 -18.94 3.95 -12.84
N VAL A 87 -19.48 2.79 -12.48
CA VAL A 87 -20.78 2.29 -12.96
C VAL A 87 -21.93 3.18 -12.46
N PRO A 88 -22.67 3.85 -13.37
CA PRO A 88 -23.73 4.79 -13.00
C PRO A 88 -24.80 4.16 -12.13
N GLY A 89 -25.13 4.81 -11.01
CA GLY A 89 -26.20 4.37 -10.10
C GLY A 89 -25.86 3.18 -9.19
N LEU A 90 -24.72 2.50 -9.38
CA LEU A 90 -24.29 1.40 -8.51
C LEU A 90 -23.20 1.81 -7.52
N CYS A 91 -22.29 2.68 -7.92
CA CYS A 91 -21.08 2.96 -7.15
C CYS A 91 -21.34 3.82 -5.91
N SER A 92 -20.67 3.48 -4.81
CA SER A 92 -20.57 4.33 -3.61
C SER A 92 -19.63 5.51 -3.88
N ASP A 93 -19.90 6.64 -3.23
CA ASP A 93 -19.07 7.84 -3.39
C ASP A 93 -17.74 7.67 -2.63
N GLU A 94 -17.74 6.88 -1.56
CA GLU A 94 -16.57 6.55 -0.77
C GLU A 94 -15.66 5.54 -1.48
N GLY A 95 -16.22 4.47 -2.05
CA GLY A 95 -15.46 3.33 -2.58
C GLY A 95 -14.81 2.47 -1.48
N ALA A 96 -13.68 1.85 -1.81
CA ALA A 96 -12.92 0.98 -0.92
C ALA A 96 -11.50 1.51 -0.68
N THR A 97 -11.09 1.58 0.59
CA THR A 97 -9.67 1.69 0.94
C THR A 97 -9.09 0.28 0.97
N VAL A 98 -8.07 0.00 0.18
CA VAL A 98 -7.46 -1.33 0.09
C VAL A 98 -5.96 -1.33 0.34
N VAL A 99 -5.48 -2.41 0.95
CA VAL A 99 -4.05 -2.68 1.14
C VAL A 99 -3.57 -3.70 0.12
N VAL A 100 -2.43 -3.43 -0.52
CA VAL A 100 -1.79 -4.37 -1.44
C VAL A 100 -1.14 -5.51 -0.68
N THR A 101 -1.64 -6.73 -0.88
CA THR A 101 -1.15 -7.94 -0.20
C THR A 101 -0.72 -9.04 -1.16
N ASP A 102 -0.94 -8.86 -2.46
CA ASP A 102 -0.66 -9.87 -3.47
C ASP A 102 -0.27 -9.24 -4.81
N TYR A 103 0.24 -10.09 -5.71
CA TYR A 103 0.34 -9.84 -7.13
C TYR A 103 -0.83 -10.53 -7.83
N GLY A 104 -1.43 -9.87 -8.81
CA GLY A 104 -2.48 -10.49 -9.60
C GLY A 104 -2.68 -9.77 -10.92
N GLU A 105 -2.97 -10.53 -11.97
CA GLU A 105 -3.23 -10.00 -13.31
C GLU A 105 -4.50 -10.66 -13.88
N GLY A 106 -5.31 -9.86 -14.59
CA GLY A 106 -6.51 -10.30 -15.30
C GLY A 106 -6.65 -9.54 -16.62
N ASP A 107 -7.84 -9.56 -17.25
CA ASP A 107 -8.10 -8.79 -18.49
C ASP A 107 -7.96 -7.27 -18.25
N ARG A 108 -6.74 -6.75 -18.41
CA ARG A 108 -6.43 -5.32 -18.29
C ARG A 108 -6.87 -4.74 -16.94
N THR A 109 -6.74 -5.53 -15.88
CA THR A 109 -7.16 -5.21 -14.52
C THR A 109 -5.94 -4.98 -13.64
N ASP A 110 -5.80 -3.78 -13.09
CA ASP A 110 -4.71 -3.50 -12.13
C ASP A 110 -5.06 -3.93 -10.71
N PHE A 111 -6.34 -4.11 -10.37
CA PHE A 111 -6.81 -4.44 -9.03
C PHE A 111 -7.65 -5.74 -9.02
N ILE A 112 -7.17 -6.76 -8.32
CA ILE A 112 -7.97 -7.93 -7.97
C ILE A 112 -8.31 -7.82 -6.49
N LEU A 113 -9.52 -7.36 -6.20
CA LEU A 113 -9.99 -7.02 -4.87
C LEU A 113 -10.47 -8.27 -4.12
N SER A 114 -10.33 -8.29 -2.80
CA SER A 114 -11.11 -9.24 -1.99
C SER A 114 -12.61 -8.99 -2.19
N THR A 115 -13.44 -10.02 -2.03
CA THR A 115 -14.91 -9.88 -2.10
C THR A 115 -15.42 -8.78 -1.15
N ALA A 116 -14.86 -8.65 0.06
CA ALA A 116 -15.21 -7.60 1.00
C ALA A 116 -14.89 -6.19 0.47
N ALA A 117 -13.73 -6.00 -0.17
CA ALA A 117 -13.37 -4.73 -0.80
C ALA A 117 -14.22 -4.42 -2.04
N TYR A 118 -14.47 -5.41 -2.89
CA TYR A 118 -15.27 -5.22 -4.10
C TYR A 118 -16.73 -4.82 -3.77
N ALA A 119 -17.31 -5.44 -2.73
CA ALA A 119 -18.65 -5.07 -2.26
C ALA A 119 -18.75 -3.60 -1.78
N LYS A 120 -17.67 -3.04 -1.22
CA LYS A 120 -17.61 -1.64 -0.76
C LYS A 120 -17.60 -0.62 -1.90
N LEU A 121 -17.24 -1.04 -3.12
CA LEU A 121 -17.37 -0.18 -4.30
C LEU A 121 -18.83 0.14 -4.63
N ALA A 122 -19.77 -0.72 -4.23
CA ALA A 122 -21.19 -0.50 -4.46
C ALA A 122 -21.86 0.26 -3.30
N ARG A 123 -22.94 0.95 -3.62
CA ARG A 123 -23.89 1.45 -2.62
C ARG A 123 -24.51 0.29 -1.82
N PRO A 124 -24.98 0.56 -0.59
CA PRO A 124 -25.68 -0.44 0.21
C PRO A 124 -26.78 -1.15 -0.59
N ALA A 125 -26.88 -2.47 -0.43
CA ALA A 125 -27.83 -3.35 -1.14
C ALA A 125 -27.67 -3.44 -2.68
N LEU A 126 -26.65 -2.83 -3.29
CA LEU A 126 -26.38 -2.91 -4.72
C LEU A 126 -25.12 -3.73 -5.07
N ALA A 127 -24.47 -4.34 -4.08
CA ALA A 127 -23.27 -5.16 -4.26
C ALA A 127 -23.49 -6.32 -5.24
N ASP A 128 -24.58 -7.08 -5.13
CA ASP A 128 -24.88 -8.21 -6.01
C ASP A 128 -24.97 -7.79 -7.49
N LYS A 129 -25.52 -6.59 -7.75
CA LYS A 129 -25.57 -6.03 -9.09
C LYS A 129 -24.18 -5.67 -9.61
N LEU A 130 -23.29 -5.15 -8.76
CA LEU A 130 -21.91 -4.86 -9.13
C LEU A 130 -21.10 -6.15 -9.35
N PHE A 131 -21.33 -7.19 -8.54
CA PHE A 131 -20.71 -8.50 -8.71
C PHE A 131 -21.06 -9.13 -10.06
N ALA A 132 -22.30 -8.94 -10.54
CA ALA A 132 -22.73 -9.44 -11.84
C ALA A 132 -21.95 -8.84 -13.04
N TYR A 133 -21.28 -7.70 -12.88
CA TYR A 133 -20.40 -7.15 -13.92
C TYR A 133 -19.06 -7.91 -14.00
N GLY A 134 -18.62 -8.55 -12.92
CA GLY A 134 -17.32 -9.24 -12.83
C GLY A 134 -16.12 -8.30 -12.82
N VAL A 135 -15.94 -7.55 -13.91
CA VAL A 135 -14.89 -6.55 -14.08
C VAL A 135 -15.55 -5.19 -14.28
N VAL A 136 -15.12 -4.18 -13.52
CA VAL A 136 -15.64 -2.81 -13.60
C VAL A 136 -14.52 -1.81 -13.80
N ASP A 137 -14.84 -0.73 -14.51
CA ASP A 137 -13.97 0.43 -14.57
C ASP A 137 -13.94 1.12 -13.20
N VAL A 138 -12.73 1.52 -12.80
CA VAL A 138 -12.49 2.18 -11.52
C VAL A 138 -11.60 3.40 -11.71
N THR A 139 -11.67 4.31 -10.76
CA THR A 139 -10.62 5.29 -10.51
C THR A 139 -9.93 4.96 -9.19
N PHE A 140 -8.63 5.22 -9.10
CA PHE A 140 -7.88 4.97 -7.88
C PHE A 140 -6.86 6.07 -7.58
N ALA A 141 -6.57 6.28 -6.30
CA ALA A 141 -5.53 7.19 -5.83
C ALA A 141 -4.69 6.54 -4.74
N ARG A 142 -3.37 6.77 -4.74
CA ARG A 142 -2.49 6.38 -3.63
C ARG A 142 -2.86 7.21 -2.40
N ILE A 143 -3.06 6.57 -1.25
CA ILE A 143 -3.36 7.25 0.01
C ILE A 143 -2.41 6.79 1.12
N PRO A 144 -2.17 7.63 2.16
CA PRO A 144 -1.44 7.21 3.34
C PRO A 144 -2.13 6.04 4.07
N CYS A 145 -1.39 4.96 4.30
CA CYS A 145 -1.81 3.89 5.19
C CYS A 145 -1.85 4.36 6.64
N LYS A 146 -2.92 3.97 7.36
CA LYS A 146 -3.12 4.28 8.78
C LYS A 146 -3.24 2.98 9.56
N TYR A 147 -2.38 2.82 10.55
CA TYR A 147 -2.36 1.66 11.44
C TYR A 147 -2.28 2.13 12.89
N ASN A 148 -2.89 1.37 13.80
CA ASN A 148 -2.78 1.59 15.25
C ASN A 148 -1.51 0.95 15.85
N TYR A 149 -0.57 0.54 15.00
CA TYR A 149 0.66 -0.13 15.35
C TYR A 149 1.84 0.60 14.72
N ASN A 150 3.01 0.50 15.36
CA ASN A 150 4.27 0.94 14.76
C ASN A 150 4.71 -0.05 13.67
N LEU A 151 5.64 0.39 12.81
CA LEU A 151 6.34 -0.48 11.86
C LEU A 151 6.93 -1.69 12.59
N GLN A 152 6.64 -2.88 12.10
CA GLN A 152 7.14 -4.15 12.63
C GLN A 152 7.87 -4.93 11.56
N PHE A 153 8.72 -5.87 11.98
CA PHE A 153 9.38 -6.81 11.07
C PHE A 153 9.07 -8.23 11.51
N GLN A 154 8.40 -8.98 10.65
CA GLN A 154 8.19 -10.40 10.87
C GLN A 154 9.39 -11.18 10.36
N VAL A 155 10.01 -11.99 11.23
CA VAL A 155 11.04 -12.95 10.84
C VAL A 155 10.37 -14.15 10.18
N VAL A 156 10.67 -14.38 8.90
CA VAL A 156 10.09 -15.49 8.13
C VAL A 156 10.72 -16.80 8.59
N GLY A 157 9.92 -17.88 8.64
CA GLY A 157 10.36 -19.19 9.17
C GLY A 157 11.60 -19.79 8.48
N LYS A 158 11.90 -19.40 7.23
CA LYS A 158 13.13 -19.79 6.51
C LYS A 158 14.41 -19.21 7.14
N SER A 159 14.31 -18.16 7.97
CA SER A 159 15.44 -17.56 8.70
C SER A 159 16.05 -18.48 9.78
N LYS A 160 15.55 -19.72 9.91
CA LYS A 160 16.15 -20.76 10.76
C LYS A 160 17.44 -21.33 10.16
N ASN A 161 17.69 -21.13 8.86
CA ASN A 161 18.91 -21.61 8.21
C ASN A 161 20.10 -20.73 8.59
N PRO A 162 21.23 -21.31 9.08
CA PRO A 162 22.41 -20.54 9.43
C PRO A 162 22.87 -19.65 8.27
N GLY A 163 23.11 -18.36 8.55
CA GLY A 163 23.54 -17.38 7.55
C GLY A 163 22.43 -16.81 6.65
N TYR A 164 21.17 -17.18 6.86
CA TYR A 164 20.04 -16.65 6.08
C TYR A 164 19.06 -15.88 6.98
N LEU A 165 18.78 -14.63 6.61
CA LEU A 165 17.77 -13.79 7.25
C LEU A 165 16.77 -13.34 6.20
N ALA A 166 15.49 -13.61 6.44
CA ALA A 166 14.38 -13.07 5.69
C ALA A 166 13.38 -12.42 6.64
N ILE A 167 13.08 -11.15 6.38
CA ILE A 167 12.14 -10.36 7.16
C ILE A 167 11.10 -9.72 6.24
N VAL A 168 9.90 -9.52 6.76
CA VAL A 168 8.81 -8.85 6.06
C VAL A 168 8.36 -7.64 6.90
N PRO A 169 8.42 -6.41 6.37
CA PRO A 169 7.91 -5.24 7.07
C PRO A 169 6.37 -5.26 7.11
N LEU A 170 5.80 -5.06 8.29
CA LEU A 170 4.36 -4.98 8.54
C LEU A 170 3.99 -3.60 9.07
N TYR A 171 2.75 -3.17 8.85
CA TYR A 171 2.21 -1.91 9.39
C TYR A 171 3.03 -0.66 9.00
N GLN A 172 3.63 -0.61 7.81
CA GLN A 172 4.32 0.58 7.35
C GLN A 172 3.31 1.74 7.16
N PRO A 173 3.36 2.81 7.97
CA PRO A 173 2.42 3.91 7.84
C PRO A 173 2.81 4.86 6.70
N GLY A 174 1.88 5.73 6.32
CA GLY A 174 2.11 6.72 5.28
C GLY A 174 1.97 6.12 3.88
N ALA A 175 2.46 6.83 2.87
CA ALA A 175 2.28 6.42 1.47
C ALA A 175 3.58 6.23 0.69
N TYR A 176 4.69 6.19 1.40
CA TYR A 176 5.99 5.87 0.82
C TYR A 176 6.20 4.36 0.73
N GLU A 177 7.28 3.95 0.09
CA GLU A 177 7.63 2.54 -0.14
C GLU A 177 8.96 2.24 0.53
N ILE A 178 9.11 1.03 1.05
CA ILE A 178 10.40 0.54 1.51
C ILE A 178 11.20 0.08 0.30
N VAL A 179 12.14 0.93 -0.13
CA VAL A 179 13.02 0.66 -1.29
C VAL A 179 14.39 0.09 -0.89
N ALA A 180 14.73 0.14 0.41
CA ALA A 180 15.97 -0.39 0.93
C ALA A 180 15.81 -0.79 2.40
N VAL A 181 16.50 -1.87 2.78
CA VAL A 181 16.66 -2.32 4.17
C VAL A 181 18.14 -2.62 4.38
N GLN A 182 18.70 -2.11 5.47
CA GLN A 182 20.09 -2.35 5.87
C GLN A 182 20.10 -2.94 7.27
N VAL A 183 20.96 -3.95 7.46
CA VAL A 183 21.11 -4.65 8.75
C VAL A 183 22.59 -4.61 9.13
N TRP A 184 22.86 -4.28 10.38
CA TRP A 184 24.21 -4.20 10.92
C TRP A 184 24.29 -5.05 12.18
N GLN A 185 25.32 -5.90 12.28
CA GLN A 185 25.59 -6.66 13.49
C GLN A 185 26.27 -5.75 14.50
N VAL A 186 25.70 -5.65 15.70
CA VAL A 186 26.33 -4.98 16.84
C VAL A 186 26.87 -6.05 17.77
N ASN A 187 28.16 -5.98 18.10
CA ASN A 187 28.74 -6.85 19.11
C ASN A 187 28.23 -6.39 20.48
N TYR A 188 27.41 -7.21 21.13
CA TYR A 188 26.98 -7.00 22.51
C TYR A 188 27.53 -8.11 23.38
N THR A 189 28.40 -7.77 24.34
CA THR A 189 28.75 -8.65 25.45
C THR A 189 27.54 -8.73 26.39
N ILE A 190 26.81 -9.84 26.34
CA ILE A 190 25.84 -10.15 27.39
C ILE A 190 26.64 -10.48 28.65
N ASN A 191 26.83 -9.51 29.54
CA ASN A 191 27.27 -9.80 30.90
C ASN A 191 26.14 -10.59 31.57
N ARG A 192 26.27 -11.92 31.62
CA ARG A 192 25.35 -12.81 32.34
C ARG A 192 25.67 -12.80 33.84
N ASP A 193 25.78 -11.62 34.43
CA ASP A 193 25.99 -11.45 35.87
C ASP A 193 24.77 -10.75 36.47
N ASN A 194 23.75 -11.56 36.80
CA ASN A 194 22.86 -11.47 37.97
C ASN A 194 21.85 -12.61 37.94
#